data_AF-A0A9E6E8T0-F1
#
_entry.id   AF-A0A9E6E8T0-F1
#
_cell.length_a   1.000
_cell.length_b   1.000
_cell.length_c   1.000
_cell.angle_alpha   90.00
_cell.angle_beta   90.00
_cell.angle_gamma   90.00
#
_symmetry.space_group_name_H-M   'P 1'
#
loop_
_entity.id
_entity.type
_entity.pdbx_description
1 polymer ?
#
loop_
_entity_poly.entity_id
_entity_poly.type
_entity_poly.pdbx_seq_one_letter_code
_entity_poly.pdbx_strand_id
1 'polypeptide(L)'
;MSYSLHHTKRNGQHLKLVVDDVTTQPSLFVTIYTLTKLTKKKLGTQTSYLKALRFFYEFYERKHGCTFDGAFISAEYNVDSFLKEADHFFEYLLSQQHLDGSVVA
;
A
#
# COMPACT_ATOMS: atom_id res chain seq x y z
N MET A 1 0.11 -12.91 2.92
CA MET A 1 1.45 -12.42 3.31
C MET A 1 1.21 -11.14 4.13
N SER A 2 2.23 -10.47 4.66
CA SER A 2 2.06 -9.19 5.36
C SER A 2 3.02 -8.15 4.79
N TYR A 3 2.65 -6.88 4.90
CA TYR A 3 3.47 -5.76 4.44
C TYR A 3 3.85 -4.89 5.64
N SER A 4 5.05 -4.32 5.64
CA SER A 4 5.50 -3.43 6.70
C SER A 4 6.14 -2.15 6.17
N LEU A 5 6.19 -1.11 7.02
CA LEU A 5 6.83 0.16 6.68
C LEU A 5 8.27 0.13 7.17
N HIS A 6 9.23 0.13 6.25
CA HIS A 6 10.66 0.23 6.57
C HIS A 6 11.17 1.66 6.40
N HIS A 7 12.10 2.06 7.26
CA HIS A 7 12.81 3.34 7.16
C HIS A 7 14.28 3.10 6.83
N THR A 8 14.79 3.80 5.82
CA THR A 8 16.20 3.80 5.42
C THR A 8 16.71 5.22 5.16
N LYS A 9 18.01 5.36 4.94
CA LYS A 9 18.68 6.63 4.61
C LYS A 9 19.54 6.46 3.36
N ARG A 10 19.34 7.34 2.37
CA ARG A 10 20.11 7.36 1.11
C ARG A 10 20.58 8.78 0.84
N ASN A 11 21.87 8.99 0.62
CA ASN A 11 22.47 10.31 0.32
C ASN A 11 22.04 11.41 1.31
N GLY A 12 22.01 11.09 2.61
CA GLY A 12 21.55 12.03 3.63
C GLY A 12 20.02 12.17 3.78
N GLN A 13 19.24 11.68 2.82
CA GLN A 13 17.78 11.78 2.82
C GLN A 13 17.12 10.56 3.46
N HIS A 14 16.13 10.82 4.31
CA HIS A 14 15.33 9.78 4.95
C HIS A 14 14.24 9.30 3.98
N LEU A 15 14.10 7.98 3.85
CA LEU A 15 13.17 7.33 2.93
C LEU A 15 12.37 6.27 3.67
N LYS A 16 11.04 6.27 3.50
CA LYS A 16 10.18 5.17 3.98
C LYS A 16 9.64 4.37 2.80
N LEU A 17 9.52 3.06 2.96
CA LEU A 17 9.07 2.12 1.92
C LEU A 17 8.06 1.13 2.49
N VAL A 18 7.17 0.62 1.64
CA VAL A 18 6.36 -0.57 1.95
C VAL A 18 7.11 -1.78 1.43
N VAL A 19 7.34 -2.76 2.30
CA VAL A 19 8.09 -3.99 2.03
C VAL A 19 7.18 -5.19 2.24
N ASP A 20 7.28 -6.17 1.34
CA ASP A 20 6.67 -7.49 1.51
C ASP A 20 7.49 -8.28 2.54
N ASP A 21 6.86 -8.71 3.62
CA ASP A 21 7.56 -9.33 4.76
C ASP A 21 8.07 -10.74 4.44
N VAL A 22 7.61 -11.39 3.37
CA VAL A 22 8.05 -12.74 2.97
C VAL A 22 9.20 -12.67 1.99
N THR A 23 9.08 -11.86 0.94
CA THR A 23 10.14 -11.73 -0.06
C THR A 23 11.24 -10.75 0.38
N THR A 24 10.95 -9.91 1.39
CA THR A 24 11.79 -8.78 1.84
C THR A 24 12.06 -7.73 0.76
N GLN A 25 11.33 -7.81 -0.37
CA GLN A 25 11.44 -6.86 -1.47
C GLN A 25 10.45 -5.71 -1.27
N PRO A 26 10.83 -4.49 -1.65
CA PRO A 26 9.92 -3.37 -1.57
C PRO A 26 8.85 -3.49 -2.67
N SER A 27 7.62 -3.11 -2.34
CA SER A 27 6.54 -3.12 -3.34
C SER A 27 6.90 -2.20 -4.51
N LEU A 28 6.74 -2.71 -5.73
CA LEU A 28 7.24 -2.05 -6.94
C LEU A 28 6.57 -0.68 -7.15
N PHE A 29 5.24 -0.64 -7.16
CA PHE A 29 4.52 0.61 -7.40
C PHE A 29 4.71 1.60 -6.25
N VAL A 30 4.66 1.11 -5.01
CA VAL A 30 4.90 1.96 -3.83
C VAL A 30 6.32 2.52 -3.86
N THR A 31 7.31 1.75 -4.32
CA THR A 31 8.69 2.22 -4.48
C THR A 31 8.78 3.33 -5.52
N ILE A 32 8.19 3.13 -6.70
CA ILE A 32 8.18 4.14 -7.78
C ILE A 32 7.50 5.42 -7.29
N TYR A 33 6.32 5.31 -6.68
CA TYR A 33 5.61 6.47 -6.12
C TYR A 33 6.42 7.18 -5.04
N THR A 34 7.08 6.41 -4.18
CA THR A 34 7.92 6.98 -3.12
C THR A 34 9.07 7.78 -3.70
N LEU A 35 9.83 7.18 -4.61
CA LEU A 35 11.02 7.78 -5.22
C LEU A 35 10.69 9.03 -6.03
N THR A 36 9.55 9.03 -6.74
CA THR A 36 9.16 10.11 -7.65
C THR A 36 8.36 11.23 -7.00
N LYS A 37 7.55 10.93 -5.96
CA LYS A 37 6.61 11.89 -5.35
C LYS A 37 6.83 12.10 -3.86
N LEU A 38 7.03 11.05 -3.08
CA LEU A 38 7.04 11.16 -1.61
C LEU A 38 8.35 11.70 -1.03
N THR A 39 9.49 11.47 -1.68
CA THR A 39 10.80 11.99 -1.27
C THR A 39 10.82 13.50 -1.03
N LYS A 40 9.94 14.25 -1.70
CA LYS A 40 9.81 15.71 -1.59
C LYS A 40 8.86 16.17 -0.46
N LYS A 41 8.23 15.25 0.26
CA LYS A 41 7.23 15.52 1.31
C LYS A 41 7.83 15.34 2.71
N LYS A 42 7.20 15.95 3.72
CA LYS A 42 7.57 15.75 5.13
C LYS A 42 7.36 14.28 5.54
N LEU A 43 8.20 13.76 6.44
CA LEU A 43 8.17 12.35 6.88
C LEU A 43 6.81 11.89 7.43
N GLY A 44 6.09 12.76 8.14
CA GLY A 44 4.73 12.47 8.62
C GLY A 44 3.79 12.18 7.46
N THR A 45 3.77 13.04 6.44
CA THR A 45 2.97 12.88 5.22
C THR A 45 3.36 11.62 4.44
N GLN A 46 4.66 11.34 4.30
CA GLN A 46 5.13 10.09 3.68
C GLN A 46 4.55 8.88 4.42
N THR A 47 4.60 8.90 5.75
CA THR A 47 4.09 7.81 6.59
C THR A 47 2.59 7.60 6.39
N SER A 48 1.79 8.66 6.39
CA SER A 48 0.34 8.55 6.18
C SER A 48 -0.01 7.96 4.82
N TYR A 49 0.65 8.41 3.74
CA TYR A 49 0.42 7.87 2.41
C TYR A 49 0.88 6.41 2.27
N LEU A 50 2.03 6.05 2.85
CA LEU A 50 2.51 4.66 2.83
C LEU A 50 1.62 3.73 3.65
N LYS A 51 1.01 4.20 4.75
CA LYS A 51 -0.01 3.43 5.49
C LYS A 51 -1.25 3.15 4.64
N ALA A 52 -1.77 4.16 3.95
CA ALA A 52 -2.92 3.99 3.06
C ALA A 52 -2.60 2.99 1.91
N LEU A 53 -1.42 3.12 1.30
CA LEU A 53 -0.97 2.17 0.26
C LEU A 53 -0.81 0.76 0.81
N ARG A 54 -0.19 0.60 1.99
CA ARG A 54 -0.09 -0.70 2.66
C ARG A 54 -1.47 -1.33 2.86
N PHE A 55 -2.46 -0.58 3.34
CA PHE A 55 -3.82 -1.11 3.52
C PHE A 55 -4.47 -1.55 2.21
N PHE A 56 -4.24 -0.83 1.11
CA PHE A 56 -4.71 -1.27 -0.20
C PHE A 56 -4.09 -2.62 -0.60
N TYR A 57 -2.78 -2.78 -0.43
CA TYR A 57 -2.07 -4.02 -0.75
C TYR A 57 -2.57 -5.20 0.09
N GLU A 58 -2.76 -5.00 1.40
CA GLU A 58 -3.34 -6.01 2.29
C GLU A 58 -4.79 -6.36 1.91
N PHE A 59 -5.61 -5.35 1.57
CA PHE A 59 -6.98 -5.57 1.08
C PHE A 59 -7.00 -6.41 -0.19
N TYR A 60 -6.18 -6.03 -1.18
CA TYR A 60 -6.13 -6.71 -2.47
C TYR A 60 -5.74 -8.17 -2.30
N GLU A 61 -4.70 -8.45 -1.51
CA GLU A 61 -4.27 -9.81 -1.26
C GLU A 61 -5.34 -10.65 -0.54
N ARG A 62 -6.00 -10.09 0.48
CA ARG A 62 -7.10 -10.79 1.18
C ARG A 62 -8.24 -11.16 0.24
N LYS A 63 -8.54 -10.31 -0.74
CA LYS A 63 -9.64 -10.51 -1.69
C LYS A 63 -9.29 -11.51 -2.80
N HIS A 64 -8.09 -11.43 -3.36
CA HIS A 64 -7.71 -12.19 -4.56
C HIS A 64 -6.75 -13.35 -4.31
N GLY A 65 -6.17 -13.46 -3.12
CA GLY A 65 -5.20 -14.50 -2.76
C GLY A 65 -3.82 -14.34 -3.41
N CYS A 66 -3.54 -13.19 -4.03
CA CYS A 66 -2.26 -12.87 -4.65
C CYS A 66 -1.85 -11.41 -4.40
N THR A 67 -0.56 -11.09 -4.55
CA THR A 67 -0.07 -9.73 -4.36
C THR A 67 -0.49 -8.83 -5.52
N PHE A 68 -0.77 -7.55 -5.23
CA PHE A 68 -1.12 -6.58 -6.28
C PHE A 68 -0.01 -6.44 -7.32
N ASP A 69 1.26 -6.34 -6.89
CA ASP A 69 2.40 -6.24 -7.81
C ASP A 69 2.50 -7.48 -8.72
N GLY A 70 2.24 -8.69 -8.20
CA GLY A 70 2.23 -9.92 -9.00
C GLY A 70 1.10 -9.96 -10.01
N ALA A 71 -0.11 -9.55 -9.60
CA ALA A 71 -1.25 -9.43 -10.51
C ALA A 71 -1.02 -8.37 -11.59
N PHE A 72 -0.43 -7.22 -11.23
CA PHE A 72 -0.15 -6.13 -12.16
C PHE A 72 0.91 -6.51 -13.20
N ILE A 73 1.96 -7.24 -12.79
CA ILE A 73 2.93 -7.83 -13.72
C ILE A 73 2.25 -8.82 -14.67
N SER A 74 1.37 -9.69 -14.15
CA SER A 74 0.65 -10.68 -14.95
C SER A 74 -0.33 -10.05 -15.94
N ALA A 75 -0.81 -8.85 -15.65
CA ALA A 75 -1.66 -8.05 -16.52
C ALA A 75 -0.87 -7.16 -17.49
N GLU A 76 0.45 -7.38 -17.65
CA GLU A 76 1.33 -6.57 -18.50
C GLU A 76 1.26 -5.07 -18.18
N TYR A 77 1.13 -4.75 -16.88
CA TYR A 77 1.01 -3.39 -16.39
C TYR A 77 -0.25 -2.64 -16.87
N ASN A 78 -1.28 -3.35 -17.32
CA ASN A 78 -2.56 -2.76 -17.68
C ASN A 78 -3.36 -2.37 -16.43
N VAL A 79 -3.42 -1.07 -16.14
CA VAL A 79 -4.09 -0.54 -14.94
C VAL A 79 -5.61 -0.62 -15.00
N ASP A 80 -6.21 -0.69 -16.20
CA ASP A 80 -7.67 -0.63 -16.38
C ASP A 80 -8.37 -1.79 -15.66
N SER A 81 -7.73 -2.95 -15.65
CA SER A 81 -8.18 -4.16 -14.94
C SER A 81 -8.30 -3.98 -13.42
N PHE A 82 -7.67 -2.95 -12.85
CA PHE A 82 -7.58 -2.71 -11.41
C PHE A 82 -8.33 -1.46 -10.96
N LEU A 83 -8.85 -0.63 -11.88
CA LEU A 83 -9.54 0.62 -11.52
C LEU A 83 -10.73 0.38 -10.59
N LYS A 84 -11.50 -0.68 -10.84
CA LYS A 84 -12.64 -1.08 -9.99
C LYS A 84 -12.21 -1.46 -8.56
N GLU A 85 -10.96 -1.86 -8.36
CA GLU A 85 -10.46 -2.19 -7.03
C GLU A 85 -10.28 -0.96 -6.15
N ALA A 86 -10.17 0.23 -6.73
CA ALA A 86 -10.20 1.47 -5.95
C ALA A 86 -11.58 1.69 -5.30
N ASP A 87 -12.66 1.46 -6.05
CA ASP A 87 -14.03 1.55 -5.54
C ASP A 87 -14.28 0.48 -4.48
N HIS A 88 -13.90 -0.77 -4.77
CA HIS A 88 -14.02 -1.86 -3.79
C HIS A 88 -13.21 -1.61 -2.52
N PHE A 89 -12.03 -1.01 -2.62
CA PHE A 89 -11.23 -0.64 -1.46
C PHE A 89 -11.90 0.48 -0.66
N PHE A 90 -12.49 1.47 -1.32
CA PHE A 90 -13.24 2.53 -0.66
C PHE A 90 -14.45 1.97 0.11
N GLU A 91 -15.21 1.08 -0.50
CA GLU A 91 -16.33 0.37 0.15
C GLU A 91 -15.84 -0.47 1.35
N TYR A 92 -14.72 -1.17 1.20
CA TYR A 92 -14.10 -1.92 2.30
C TYR A 92 -13.74 -0.99 3.47
N LEU A 93 -13.11 0.16 3.21
CA LEU A 93 -12.79 1.14 4.25
C LEU A 93 -14.04 1.65 4.97
N LEU A 94 -15.13 1.94 4.24
CA LEU A 94 -16.41 2.34 4.84
C LEU A 94 -16.99 1.22 5.71
N SER A 95 -16.94 -0.03 5.26
CA SER A 95 -17.44 -1.17 6.04
C SER A 95 -16.68 -1.39 7.36
N GLN A 96 -15.36 -1.14 7.36
CA GLN A 96 -14.53 -1.25 8.56
C GLN A 96 -14.75 -0.09 9.53
N GLN A 97 -15.11 1.10 9.05
CA GLN A 97 -15.47 2.23 9.92
C GLN A 97 -16.72 1.95 10.78
N HIS A 98 -17.61 1.06 10.34
CA HIS A 98 -18.79 0.67 11.10
C HIS A 98 -18.47 -0.35 12.21
N LEU A 99 -17.31 -1.02 12.16
CA LEU A 99 -16.89 -2.00 13.16
C LEU A 99 -16.15 -1.36 14.35
N ASP A 100 -15.39 -0.27 14.11
CA ASP A 100 -14.70 0.50 15.16
C ASP A 100 -15.66 1.38 15.99
N GLY A 101 -16.94 1.48 15.61
CA GLY A 101 -17.97 2.26 16.30
C GLY A 101 -18.70 1.52 17.43
N SER A 102 -18.40 0.25 17.70
CA SER A 102 -19.14 -0.57 18.68
C SER A 102 -18.25 -1.09 19.81
N VAL A 103 -17.55 -0.19 20.50
CA VAL A 103 -17.03 -0.43 21.86
C VAL A 103 -17.35 0.78 22.74
N VAL A 104 -18.63 0.94 23.11
CA VAL A 104 -19.05 1.43 24.43
C VAL A 104 -20.44 0.86 24.73
N ALA A 105 -20.49 -0.15 25.59
CA ALA A 105 -21.61 -0.41 26.50
C ALA A 105 -21.03 -1.03 27.77
#